data_AF-A0A5S4H1T8-F1
#
_entry.id   AF-A0A5S4H1T8-F1
#
_cell.length_a   1.000
_cell.length_b   1.000
_cell.length_c   1.000
_cell.angle_alpha   90.00
_cell.angle_beta   90.00
_cell.angle_gamma   90.00
#
_symmetry.space_group_name_H-M   'P 1'
#
loop_
_entity.id
_entity.type
_entity.pdbx_description
1 polymer ?
#
loop_
_entity_poly.entity_id
_entity_poly.type
_entity_poly.pdbx_seq_one_letter_code
_entity_poly.pdbx_strand_id
1 'polypeptide(L)'
;MMYRLRADLPPRHPAAVARPRTLVTDPAGLFTELARLKLPHGDYVVCGSAVLYVRNLRSCMGDLDVLARGAAWGIALALGVAPTTAPSGHGQVINHPAFAIEFVDCWTPGWSTHYLIETADLIDGIPFMRLGDVLAWKASARRPKDLPDISAIDNLRRLWNAPLTGPVPG
;
A
#
# COMPACT_ATOMS: atom_id res chain seq x y z
N MET A 1 -38.90 59.58 1.94
CA MET A 1 -38.08 59.13 3.09
C MET A 1 -37.23 57.95 2.62
N MET A 2 -35.94 58.19 2.36
CA MET A 2 -35.01 57.21 1.76
C MET A 2 -34.54 56.20 2.81
N TYR A 3 -34.63 54.90 2.52
CA TYR A 3 -33.80 53.88 3.18
C TYR A 3 -33.01 53.12 2.11
N ARG A 4 -31.69 53.33 2.08
CA ARG A 4 -30.74 52.46 1.38
C ARG A 4 -30.59 51.19 2.23
N LEU A 5 -30.95 50.01 1.71
CA LEU A 5 -30.43 48.76 2.23
C LEU A 5 -29.02 48.54 1.67
N ARG A 6 -28.03 48.46 2.56
CA ARG A 6 -26.70 47.93 2.25
C ARG A 6 -26.81 46.41 2.10
N ALA A 7 -26.13 45.90 1.07
CA ALA A 7 -26.01 44.48 0.78
C ALA A 7 -25.04 43.81 1.77
N ASP A 8 -25.47 42.71 2.38
CA ASP A 8 -24.59 41.77 3.07
C ASP A 8 -24.26 40.62 2.12
N LEU A 9 -23.10 40.70 1.49
CA LEU A 9 -22.48 39.56 0.83
C LEU A 9 -21.84 38.66 1.91
N PRO A 10 -22.11 37.35 1.94
CA PRO A 10 -21.44 36.45 2.87
C PRO A 10 -19.93 36.38 2.55
N PRO A 11 -19.09 36.12 3.57
CA PRO A 11 -17.65 36.06 3.38
C PRO A 11 -17.29 34.91 2.44
N ARG A 12 -16.56 35.23 1.37
CA ARG A 12 -15.91 34.22 0.53
C ARG A 12 -14.78 33.60 1.34
N HIS A 13 -15.01 32.41 1.89
CA HIS A 13 -13.92 31.58 2.36
C HIS A 13 -13.00 31.28 1.16
N PRO A 14 -11.68 31.46 1.28
CA PRO A 14 -10.78 30.96 0.25
C PRO A 14 -10.99 29.46 0.15
N ALA A 15 -11.23 28.96 -1.06
CA ALA A 15 -11.28 27.53 -1.34
C ALA A 15 -9.98 26.93 -0.83
N ALA A 16 -10.06 26.15 0.25
CA ALA A 16 -8.95 25.36 0.72
C ALA A 16 -8.59 24.42 -0.43
N VAL A 17 -7.43 24.63 -1.05
CA VAL A 17 -6.83 23.62 -1.90
C VAL A 17 -6.63 22.41 -1.00
N ALA A 18 -7.49 21.41 -1.15
CA ALA A 18 -7.38 20.16 -0.42
C ALA A 18 -6.03 19.55 -0.77
N ARG A 19 -5.06 19.68 0.15
CA ARG A 19 -3.85 18.86 0.09
C ARG A 19 -4.33 17.41 0.22
N PRO A 20 -3.92 16.50 -0.68
CA PRO A 20 -4.26 15.09 -0.51
C PRO A 20 -3.78 14.67 0.88
N ARG A 21 -4.72 14.22 1.70
CA ARG A 21 -4.46 13.71 3.04
C ARG A 21 -3.76 12.37 2.84
N THR A 22 -2.45 12.35 2.96
CA THR A 22 -1.72 11.07 3.12
C THR A 22 -2.14 10.51 4.49
N LEU A 23 -3.03 9.51 4.55
CA LEU A 23 -3.39 8.84 5.81
C LEU A 23 -2.36 7.75 6.15
N VAL A 24 -1.62 7.25 5.17
CA VAL A 24 -0.42 6.45 5.41
C VAL A 24 0.71 7.33 5.96
N THR A 25 1.12 7.07 7.20
CA THR A 25 2.33 7.68 7.76
C THR A 25 3.55 7.21 6.99
N ASP A 26 4.45 8.11 6.65
CA ASP A 26 5.61 7.80 5.80
C ASP A 26 6.92 8.33 6.40
N PRO A 27 7.32 7.84 7.59
CA PRO A 27 8.49 8.38 8.29
C PRO A 27 9.79 8.22 7.49
N ALA A 28 9.85 7.24 6.58
CA ALA A 28 11.01 6.94 5.73
C ALA A 28 10.91 7.52 4.31
N GLY A 29 9.81 8.20 3.95
CA GLY A 29 9.62 8.78 2.62
C GLY A 29 9.37 7.78 1.49
N LEU A 30 9.11 6.50 1.80
CA LEU A 30 8.97 5.43 0.81
C LEU A 30 7.67 5.56 0.00
N PHE A 31 6.55 5.89 0.65
CA PHE A 31 5.28 6.10 -0.05
C PHE A 31 5.28 7.40 -0.85
N THR A 32 5.95 8.43 -0.33
CA THR A 32 6.17 9.71 -1.02
C THR A 32 6.97 9.49 -2.30
N GLU A 33 8.06 8.72 -2.23
CA GLU A 33 8.85 8.38 -3.41
C GLU A 33 8.07 7.51 -4.39
N LEU A 34 7.35 6.49 -3.92
CA LEU A 34 6.50 5.67 -4.77
C LEU A 34 5.46 6.53 -5.54
N ALA A 35 4.81 7.47 -4.86
CA ALA A 35 3.87 8.40 -5.48
C ALA A 35 4.53 9.31 -6.52
N ARG A 36 5.79 9.73 -6.29
CA ARG A 36 6.56 10.56 -7.22
C ARG A 36 6.81 9.84 -8.56
N LEU A 37 6.96 8.52 -8.54
CA LEU A 37 7.17 7.70 -9.74
C LEU A 37 5.93 7.61 -10.65
N LYS A 38 4.74 7.98 -10.14
CA LYS A 38 3.48 8.00 -10.90
C LYS A 38 3.20 6.68 -11.62
N LEU A 39 3.42 5.55 -10.94
CA LEU A 39 3.16 4.24 -11.49
C LEU A 39 1.67 4.11 -11.88
N PRO A 40 1.35 3.59 -13.09
CA PRO A 40 -0.03 3.45 -13.52
C PRO A 40 -0.80 2.43 -12.67
N HIS A 41 -2.00 2.80 -12.21
CA HIS A 41 -2.92 1.85 -11.59
C HIS A 41 -3.21 0.67 -12.52
N GLY A 42 -3.35 -0.53 -11.94
CA GLY A 42 -3.55 -1.76 -12.71
C GLY A 42 -2.27 -2.40 -13.24
N ASP A 43 -1.12 -1.72 -13.07
CA ASP A 43 0.21 -2.23 -13.43
C ASP A 43 1.14 -2.43 -12.24
N TYR A 44 0.73 -2.09 -11.02
CA TYR A 44 1.50 -2.40 -9.82
C TYR A 44 0.63 -2.66 -8.59
N VAL A 45 1.24 -3.29 -7.60
CA VAL A 45 0.69 -3.48 -6.26
C VAL A 45 1.81 -3.48 -5.22
N VAL A 46 1.56 -2.82 -4.09
CA VAL A 46 2.45 -2.84 -2.92
C VAL A 46 2.20 -4.12 -2.12
N CYS A 47 3.29 -4.81 -1.79
CA CYS A 47 3.27 -6.15 -1.20
C CYS A 47 3.92 -6.16 0.20
N GLY A 48 4.03 -7.37 0.76
CA GLY A 48 4.89 -7.61 1.92
C GLY A 48 4.50 -6.86 3.18
N SER A 49 5.49 -6.31 3.88
CA SER A 49 5.30 -5.74 5.23
C SER A 49 4.49 -4.44 5.25
N ALA A 50 4.53 -3.67 4.14
CA ALA A 50 3.78 -2.44 3.97
C ALA A 50 2.25 -2.67 4.11
N VAL A 51 1.75 -3.80 3.62
CA VAL A 51 0.32 -4.18 3.72
C VAL A 51 -0.15 -4.27 5.17
N LEU A 52 0.70 -4.77 6.08
CA LEU A 52 0.41 -4.84 7.52
C LEU A 52 0.55 -3.47 8.18
N TYR A 53 1.60 -2.73 7.80
CA TYR A 53 1.89 -1.41 8.35
C TYR A 53 0.72 -0.43 8.14
N VAL A 54 0.22 -0.31 6.91
CA VAL A 54 -0.89 0.61 6.60
C VAL A 54 -2.23 0.21 7.25
N ARG A 55 -2.32 -1.02 7.77
CA ARG A 55 -3.48 -1.55 8.52
C ARG A 55 -3.26 -1.55 10.03
N ASN A 56 -2.19 -0.91 10.52
CA ASN A 56 -1.80 -0.87 11.94
C ASN A 56 -1.56 -2.26 12.56
N LEU A 57 -1.19 -3.26 11.74
CA LEU A 57 -0.83 -4.60 12.21
C LEU A 57 0.68 -4.74 12.45
N ARG A 58 1.45 -3.72 12.09
CA ARG A 58 2.90 -3.63 12.27
C ARG A 58 3.29 -2.18 12.51
N SER A 59 4.22 -1.94 13.43
CA SER A 59 4.62 -0.57 13.83
C SER A 59 5.70 0.06 12.94
N CYS A 60 6.43 -0.74 12.17
CA CYS A 60 7.50 -0.26 11.30
C CYS A 60 7.63 -1.11 10.03
N MET A 61 8.21 -0.48 9.00
CA MET A 61 8.55 -1.06 7.71
C MET A 61 10.02 -0.73 7.44
N GLY A 62 10.79 -1.71 6.95
CA GLY A 62 12.20 -1.50 6.58
C GLY A 62 12.37 -1.13 5.10
N ASP A 63 11.46 -1.63 4.27
CA ASP A 63 11.50 -1.59 2.82
C ASP A 63 10.08 -1.67 2.25
N LEU A 64 9.93 -1.22 1.00
CA LEU A 64 8.69 -1.30 0.25
C LEU A 64 8.84 -2.29 -0.90
N ASP A 65 8.11 -3.40 -0.82
CA ASP A 65 8.03 -4.37 -1.90
C ASP A 65 6.95 -3.94 -2.91
N VAL A 66 7.30 -3.81 -4.18
CA VAL A 66 6.38 -3.41 -5.26
C VAL A 66 6.41 -4.43 -6.38
N LEU A 67 5.32 -5.18 -6.54
CA LEU A 67 5.12 -6.04 -7.69
C LEU A 67 4.61 -5.18 -8.85
N ALA A 68 5.31 -5.19 -9.98
CA ALA A 68 5.00 -4.36 -11.14
C ALA A 68 4.98 -5.17 -12.44
N ARG A 69 4.15 -4.74 -13.38
CA ARG A 69 4.10 -5.25 -14.77
C ARG A 69 3.99 -4.07 -15.73
N GLY A 70 4.02 -4.35 -17.03
CA GLY A 70 3.64 -3.39 -18.06
C GLY A 70 4.38 -2.05 -17.94
N ALA A 71 3.62 -0.96 -17.90
CA ALA A 71 4.16 0.39 -17.84
C ALA A 71 4.82 0.71 -16.50
N ALA A 72 4.31 0.17 -15.38
CA ALA A 72 4.95 0.37 -14.07
C ALA A 72 6.34 -0.28 -14.02
N TRP A 73 6.49 -1.48 -14.59
CA TRP A 73 7.81 -2.13 -14.72
C TRP A 73 8.75 -1.33 -15.63
N GLY A 74 8.23 -0.77 -16.73
CA GLY A 74 8.98 0.13 -17.59
C GLY A 74 9.52 1.37 -16.86
N ILE A 75 8.74 1.94 -15.93
CA ILE A 75 9.19 3.06 -15.09
C ILE A 75 10.29 2.61 -14.12
N ALA A 76 10.18 1.42 -13.53
CA ALA A 76 11.23 0.87 -12.66
C ALA A 76 12.55 0.67 -13.43
N LEU A 77 12.49 0.16 -14.67
CA LEU A 77 13.66 0.05 -15.56
C LEU A 77 14.31 1.42 -15.87
N ALA A 78 13.50 2.46 -16.00
CA ALA A 78 13.97 3.82 -16.26
C ALA A 78 14.73 4.46 -15.07
N LEU A 79 14.79 3.81 -13.90
CA LEU A 79 15.62 4.23 -12.78
C LEU A 79 17.13 4.04 -13.05
N GLY A 80 17.50 3.34 -14.12
CA GLY A 80 18.89 3.18 -14.55
C GLY A 80 19.69 2.13 -13.76
N VAL A 81 19.01 1.32 -12.94
CA VAL A 81 19.58 0.18 -12.23
C VAL A 81 19.32 -1.09 -13.05
N ALA A 82 20.36 -1.88 -13.32
CA ALA A 82 20.24 -3.11 -14.08
C ALA A 82 19.40 -4.15 -13.29
N PRO A 83 18.38 -4.78 -13.91
CA PRO A 83 17.62 -5.84 -13.26
C PRO A 83 18.51 -7.06 -12.95
N THR A 84 18.27 -7.68 -11.81
CA THR A 84 18.91 -8.95 -11.41
C THR A 84 17.86 -10.02 -11.16
N THR A 85 18.24 -11.29 -11.06
CA THR A 85 17.32 -12.34 -10.61
C THR A 85 16.78 -12.04 -9.21
N ALA A 86 15.47 -12.14 -9.03
CA ALA A 86 14.85 -11.90 -7.72
C ALA A 86 15.34 -12.91 -6.67
N PRO A 87 15.42 -12.54 -5.38
CA PRO A 87 15.82 -13.47 -4.31
C PRO A 87 14.95 -14.73 -4.20
N SER A 88 13.71 -14.66 -4.70
CA SER A 88 12.79 -15.81 -4.81
C SER A 88 13.25 -16.86 -5.84
N GLY A 89 14.24 -16.53 -6.68
CA GLY A 89 14.63 -17.31 -7.86
C GLY A 89 13.61 -17.22 -9.00
N HIS A 90 12.62 -16.33 -8.90
CA HIS A 90 11.51 -16.23 -9.84
C HIS A 90 11.29 -14.78 -10.26
N GLY A 91 11.54 -14.50 -11.54
CA GLY A 91 11.46 -13.15 -12.09
C GLY A 91 12.71 -12.32 -11.84
N GLN A 92 12.58 -11.04 -12.12
CA GLN A 92 13.60 -10.02 -11.98
C GLN A 92 13.26 -9.03 -10.88
N VAL A 93 14.30 -8.41 -10.35
CA VAL A 93 14.23 -7.38 -9.32
C VAL A 93 15.05 -6.16 -9.72
N ILE A 94 14.53 -4.97 -9.41
CA ILE A 94 15.22 -3.69 -9.50
C ILE A 94 15.12 -3.01 -8.14
N ASN A 95 16.26 -2.69 -7.54
CA ASN A 95 16.30 -1.90 -6.32
C ASN A 95 16.35 -0.42 -6.67
N HIS A 96 15.48 0.38 -6.05
CA HIS A 96 15.53 1.83 -6.22
C HIS A 96 16.90 2.37 -5.76
N PRO A 97 17.57 3.22 -6.54
CA PRO A 97 18.97 3.59 -6.27
C PRO A 97 19.17 4.44 -5.00
N ALA A 98 18.11 5.06 -4.49
CA ALA A 98 18.18 6.01 -3.37
C ALA A 98 17.21 5.73 -2.22
N PHE A 99 16.29 4.77 -2.37
CA PHE A 99 15.25 4.49 -1.38
C PHE A 99 15.13 2.98 -1.20
N ALA A 100 14.70 2.52 -0.02
CA ALA A 100 14.48 1.12 0.26
C ALA A 100 13.16 0.64 -0.39
N ILE A 101 13.12 0.65 -1.73
CA ILE A 101 11.99 0.19 -2.54
C ILE A 101 12.53 -0.87 -3.50
N GLU A 102 11.95 -2.07 -3.43
CA GLU A 102 12.26 -3.19 -4.29
C GLU A 102 11.12 -3.35 -5.31
N PHE A 103 11.44 -3.30 -6.60
CA PHE A 103 10.50 -3.59 -7.67
C PHE A 103 10.73 -5.00 -8.20
N VAL A 104 9.70 -5.83 -8.24
CA VAL A 104 9.77 -7.19 -8.81
C VAL A 104 8.75 -7.35 -9.94
N ASP A 105 9.07 -8.11 -10.98
CA ASP A 105 8.14 -8.41 -12.09
C ASP A 105 7.25 -9.64 -11.83
N CYS A 106 7.71 -10.51 -10.92
CA CYS A 106 7.03 -11.69 -10.43
C CYS A 106 7.17 -11.77 -8.91
N TRP A 107 6.15 -12.28 -8.21
CA TRP A 107 6.21 -12.38 -6.75
C TRP A 107 7.00 -13.62 -6.30
N THR A 108 6.37 -14.80 -6.30
CA THR A 108 7.02 -16.09 -6.04
C THR A 108 6.31 -17.17 -6.87
N PRO A 109 6.92 -18.34 -7.11
CA PRO A 109 6.29 -19.40 -7.89
C PRO A 109 4.89 -19.75 -7.36
N GLY A 110 3.92 -19.92 -8.27
CA GLY A 110 2.53 -20.23 -7.93
C GLY A 110 1.63 -19.01 -7.68
N TRP A 111 2.18 -17.80 -7.71
CA TRP A 111 1.41 -16.56 -7.55
C TRP A 111 1.25 -15.83 -8.88
N SER A 112 0.00 -15.56 -9.27
CA SER A 112 -0.30 -14.82 -10.50
C SER A 112 -0.09 -13.32 -10.30
N THR A 113 0.86 -12.73 -11.03
CA THR A 113 1.08 -11.27 -11.04
C THR A 113 -0.19 -10.51 -11.41
N HIS A 114 -0.93 -11.01 -12.41
CA HIS A 114 -2.18 -10.41 -12.86
C HIS A 114 -3.23 -10.37 -11.74
N TYR A 115 -3.42 -11.49 -11.05
CA TYR A 115 -4.37 -11.60 -9.96
C TYR A 115 -4.04 -10.65 -8.81
N LEU A 116 -2.77 -10.65 -8.38
CA LEU A 116 -2.31 -9.86 -7.23
C LEU A 116 -2.48 -8.35 -7.48
N ILE A 117 -2.28 -7.91 -8.71
CA ILE A 117 -2.44 -6.50 -9.09
C ILE A 117 -3.92 -6.12 -9.21
N GLU A 118 -4.74 -6.94 -9.86
CA GLU A 118 -6.14 -6.57 -10.14
C GLU A 118 -7.06 -6.68 -8.94
N THR A 119 -6.73 -7.54 -7.99
CA THR A 119 -7.52 -7.73 -6.78
C THR A 119 -7.05 -6.85 -5.62
N ALA A 120 -6.07 -5.97 -5.84
CA ALA A 120 -5.50 -5.13 -4.80
C ALA A 120 -6.54 -4.26 -4.07
N ASP A 121 -6.37 -4.13 -2.75
CA ASP A 121 -7.13 -3.18 -1.94
C ASP A 121 -6.56 -1.77 -2.17
N LEU A 122 -7.42 -0.80 -2.50
CA LEU A 122 -7.01 0.59 -2.63
C LEU A 122 -7.08 1.31 -1.28
N ILE A 123 -5.93 1.74 -0.76
CA ILE A 123 -5.83 2.51 0.48
C ILE A 123 -5.08 3.81 0.16
N ASP A 124 -5.71 4.96 0.40
CA ASP A 124 -5.18 6.28 0.05
C ASP A 124 -4.72 6.44 -1.40
N GLY A 125 -5.38 5.74 -2.32
CA GLY A 125 -4.98 5.77 -3.72
C GLY A 125 -3.70 4.97 -4.03
N ILE A 126 -3.22 4.13 -3.10
CA ILE A 126 -2.13 3.18 -3.35
C ILE A 126 -2.72 1.75 -3.37
N PRO A 127 -2.46 0.94 -4.41
CA PRO A 127 -2.90 -0.44 -4.47
C PRO A 127 -2.03 -1.32 -3.56
N PHE A 128 -2.65 -2.00 -2.60
CA PHE A 128 -1.99 -2.95 -1.71
C PHE A 128 -2.49 -4.37 -1.94
N MET A 129 -1.59 -5.36 -1.90
CA MET A 129 -1.94 -6.76 -1.95
C MET A 129 -2.96 -7.05 -0.84
N ARG A 130 -4.01 -7.81 -1.13
CA ARG A 130 -5.04 -8.12 -0.14
C ARG A 130 -4.42 -8.82 1.06
N LEU A 131 -4.93 -8.50 2.24
CA LEU A 131 -4.38 -9.04 3.48
C LEU A 131 -4.43 -10.59 3.53
N GLY A 132 -5.45 -11.20 2.94
CA GLY A 132 -5.58 -12.66 2.82
C GLY A 132 -4.50 -13.30 1.95
N ASP A 133 -4.10 -12.64 0.86
CA ASP A 133 -3.02 -13.12 -0.01
C ASP A 133 -1.67 -13.01 0.68
N VAL A 134 -1.43 -11.91 1.40
CA VAL A 134 -0.23 -11.75 2.23
C VAL A 134 -0.14 -12.82 3.30
N LEU A 135 -1.25 -13.14 3.98
CA LEU A 135 -1.31 -14.23 4.96
C LEU A 135 -0.96 -15.57 4.30
N ALA A 136 -1.61 -15.90 3.18
CA ALA A 136 -1.38 -17.17 2.49
C ALA A 136 0.07 -17.32 2.02
N TRP A 137 0.67 -16.26 1.48
CA TRP A 137 2.08 -16.24 1.10
C TRP A 137 3.01 -16.42 2.31
N LYS A 138 2.84 -15.62 3.37
CA LYS A 138 3.66 -15.72 4.59
C LYS A 138 3.52 -17.09 5.26
N ALA A 139 2.31 -17.64 5.29
CA ALA A 139 2.02 -18.96 5.85
C ALA A 139 2.63 -20.10 5.01
N SER A 140 2.82 -19.91 3.70
CA SER A 140 3.56 -20.84 2.85
C SER A 140 5.08 -20.70 3.03
N ALA A 141 5.59 -19.47 3.12
CA ALA A 141 7.03 -19.20 3.24
C ALA A 141 7.58 -19.53 4.64
N ARG A 142 6.76 -19.36 5.70
CA ARG A 142 7.04 -19.66 7.12
C ARG A 142 8.42 -19.22 7.62
N ARG A 143 8.91 -18.07 7.16
CA ARG A 143 10.20 -17.55 7.62
C ARG A 143 10.07 -17.07 9.07
N PRO A 144 11.11 -17.16 9.91
CA PRO A 144 11.05 -16.71 11.31
C PRO A 144 10.52 -15.28 11.47
N LYS A 145 10.91 -14.36 10.55
CA LYS A 145 10.46 -12.96 10.54
C LYS A 145 8.98 -12.77 10.21
N ASP A 146 8.32 -13.74 9.58
CA ASP A 146 6.91 -13.66 9.19
C ASP A 146 5.96 -14.16 10.30
N LEU A 147 6.45 -14.87 11.31
CA LEU A 147 5.60 -15.45 12.37
C LEU A 147 4.79 -14.39 13.16
N PRO A 148 5.35 -13.21 13.51
CA PRO A 148 4.56 -12.16 14.15
C PRO A 148 3.50 -11.58 13.22
N ASP A 149 3.84 -11.40 11.94
CA ASP A 149 2.92 -10.87 10.92
C ASP A 149 1.72 -11.82 10.72
N ILE A 150 1.97 -13.14 10.62
CA ILE A 150 0.93 -14.18 10.52
C ILE A 150 0.02 -14.13 11.75
N SER A 151 0.62 -14.07 12.95
CA SER A 151 -0.13 -14.05 14.21
C SER A 151 -1.03 -12.82 14.34
N ALA A 152 -0.56 -11.65 13.89
CA ALA A 152 -1.34 -10.42 13.90
C ALA A 152 -2.56 -10.50 12.97
N ILE A 153 -2.39 -11.03 11.76
CA ILE A 153 -3.49 -11.20 10.80
C ILE A 153 -4.50 -12.23 11.31
N ASP A 154 -4.03 -13.37 11.82
CA ASP A 154 -4.92 -14.39 12.40
C ASP A 154 -5.69 -13.85 13.60
N ASN A 155 -5.07 -13.01 14.44
CA ASN A 155 -5.76 -12.38 15.55
C ASN A 155 -6.86 -11.42 15.08
N LEU A 156 -6.57 -10.58 14.08
CA LEU A 156 -7.57 -9.71 13.48
C LEU A 156 -8.75 -10.53 12.92
N ARG A 157 -8.45 -11.62 12.19
CA ARG A 157 -9.46 -12.53 11.64
C ARG A 157 -10.33 -13.15 12.74
N ARG A 158 -9.74 -13.56 13.87
CA ARG A 158 -10.51 -14.09 15.01
C ARG A 158 -11.43 -13.03 15.61
N LEU A 159 -10.93 -11.83 15.86
CA LEU A 159 -11.71 -10.73 16.43
C LEU A 159 -12.87 -10.33 15.51
N TRP A 160 -12.65 -10.31 14.20
CA TRP A 160 -13.69 -9.96 13.22
C TRP A 160 -14.79 -11.01 13.10
N ASN A 161 -14.45 -12.29 13.29
CA ASN A 161 -15.40 -13.39 13.22
C ASN A 161 -15.99 -13.78 14.59
N ALA A 162 -15.57 -13.12 15.67
CA ALA A 162 -16.13 -13.37 16.99
C ALA A 162 -17.59 -12.89 17.01
N PRO A 163 -18.52 -13.66 17.60
CA PRO A 163 -19.87 -13.16 17.84
C PRO A 163 -19.78 -11.88 18.67
N LEU A 164 -20.63 -10.89 18.37
CA LEU A 164 -20.78 -9.70 19.22
C LEU A 164 -21.37 -10.12 20.57
N THR A 165 -20.52 -10.57 21.50
CA THR A 165 -20.93 -10.85 22.88
C THR A 165 -20.74 -9.59 23.70
N GLY A 166 -21.80 -8.79 23.81
CA GLY A 166 -21.89 -7.68 24.75
C GLY A 166 -23.36 -7.27 24.93
N PRO A 167 -23.81 -6.94 26.15
CA PRO A 167 -25.15 -6.40 26.34
C PRO A 167 -25.23 -5.04 25.64
N VAL A 168 -26.26 -4.85 24.81
CA VAL A 168 -26.63 -3.52 24.33
C VAL A 168 -27.01 -2.70 25.57
N PRO A 169 -26.40 -1.54 25.84
CA PRO A 169 -26.86 -0.66 26.89
C PRO A 169 -28.30 -0.25 26.57
N GLY A 170 -29.23 -0.62 27.45
CA GLY A 170 -30.63 -0.18 27.42
C GLY A 170 -30.80 1.25 27.90
#